data_AF-A0A8J9X7P5-F1
#
_entry.id   AF-A0A8J9X7P5-F1
#
_cell.length_a   1.000
_cell.length_b   1.000
_cell.length_c   1.000
_cell.angle_alpha   90.00
_cell.angle_beta   90.00
_cell.angle_gamma   90.00
#
_symmetry.space_group_name_H-M   'P 1'
#
loop_
_entity.id
_entity.type
_entity.pdbx_description
1 polymer ?
#
loop_
_entity_poly.entity_id
_entity_poly.type
_entity_poly.pdbx_seq_one_letter_code
_entity_poly.pdbx_strand_id
1 'polypeptide(L)'
;MSTTTTDALNAAVAAMNQGRVFDVTIVCTTDDHQAAYWMDRLAAGVCRRPDQSTTSASNPYPMVLAVSEDWNAPGGAGNGLGTLYAFEKANALAQQHYSVNLAGALAAGEISAALYHTAGKGTRLAPLPASENNNKPGV
;
A
#
# COMPACT_ATOMS: atom_id res chain seq x y z
N MET A 1 1.32 5.81 36.47
CA MET A 1 2.55 5.01 36.34
C MET A 1 3.37 5.62 35.21
N SER A 2 4.59 6.07 35.48
CA SER A 2 5.47 6.64 34.46
C SER A 2 6.16 5.50 33.73
N THR A 3 5.76 5.22 32.50
CA THR A 3 6.42 4.21 31.65
C THR A 3 7.86 4.66 31.40
N THR A 4 8.84 3.79 31.68
CA THR A 4 10.23 4.13 31.43
C THR A 4 10.52 4.11 29.94
N THR A 5 11.47 4.92 29.47
CA THR A 5 11.89 4.96 28.05
C THR A 5 12.25 3.56 27.52
N THR A 6 12.85 2.72 28.36
CA THR A 6 13.22 1.34 28.03
C THR A 6 12.01 0.45 27.77
N ASP A 7 10.94 0.57 28.56
CA ASP A 7 9.72 -0.20 28.37
C ASP A 7 9.02 0.18 27.04
N ALA A 8 9.02 1.48 26.71
CA ALA A 8 8.48 1.96 25.44
C ALA A 8 9.28 1.45 24.23
N LEU A 9 10.61 1.42 24.32
CA LEU A 9 11.47 0.88 23.27
C LEU A 9 11.26 -0.63 23.08
N ASN A 10 11.19 -1.40 24.16
CA ASN A 10 10.94 -2.84 24.10
C ASN A 10 9.55 -3.15 23.52
N ALA A 11 8.53 -2.38 23.89
CA ALA A 11 7.19 -2.51 23.32
C ALA A 11 7.17 -2.22 21.81
N ALA A 12 7.91 -1.20 21.35
CA ALA A 12 8.04 -0.89 19.93
C ALA A 12 8.71 -2.03 19.14
N VAL A 13 9.81 -2.59 19.65
CA VAL A 13 10.50 -3.74 19.02
C VAL A 13 9.60 -4.97 19.00
N ALA A 14 8.86 -5.24 20.07
CA ALA A 14 7.89 -6.32 20.10
C ALA A 14 6.79 -6.13 19.04
N ALA A 15 6.27 -4.90 18.87
CA ALA A 15 5.26 -4.58 17.87
C ALA A 15 5.75 -4.78 16.42
N MET A 16 7.02 -4.47 16.13
CA MET A 16 7.64 -4.72 14.82
C MET A 16 7.71 -6.22 14.48
N ASN A 17 7.88 -7.08 15.48
CA ASN A 17 8.00 -8.53 15.30
C ASN A 17 6.66 -9.28 15.28
N GLN A 18 5.53 -8.59 15.36
CA GLN A 18 4.19 -9.19 15.36
C GLN A 18 3.66 -9.53 13.96
N GLY A 19 4.46 -9.34 12.89
CA GLY A 19 4.03 -9.62 11.52
C GLY A 19 2.86 -8.75 11.07
N ARG A 20 2.77 -7.53 11.61
CA ARG A 20 1.71 -6.56 11.26
C ARG A 20 1.93 -6.06 9.84
N VAL A 21 0.85 -6.07 9.07
CA VAL A 21 0.80 -5.40 7.76
C VAL A 21 0.05 -4.08 7.91
N PHE A 22 0.22 -3.17 6.95
CA PHE A 22 -0.63 -2.00 6.83
C PHE A 22 -2.08 -2.42 6.58
N ASP A 23 -3.03 -1.59 7.01
CA ASP A 23 -4.45 -1.82 6.72
C ASP A 23 -4.69 -1.80 5.21
N VAL A 24 -3.95 -0.94 4.50
CA VAL A 24 -4.02 -0.84 3.03
C VAL A 24 -2.63 -0.87 2.41
N THR A 25 -2.43 -1.78 1.45
CA THR A 25 -1.22 -1.87 0.63
C THR A 25 -1.56 -1.51 -0.81
N ILE A 26 -0.97 -0.42 -1.31
CA ILE A 26 -1.17 0.09 -2.67
C ILE A 26 0.06 -0.26 -3.50
N VAL A 27 -0.13 -0.79 -4.71
CA VAL A 27 0.96 -1.10 -5.64
C VAL A 27 0.71 -0.44 -6.99
N CYS A 28 1.53 0.55 -7.36
CA CYS A 28 1.48 1.15 -8.69
C CYS A 28 2.38 0.37 -9.66
N THR A 29 1.78 -0.31 -10.63
CA THR A 29 2.43 -1.21 -11.59
C THR A 29 2.53 -0.60 -12.98
N THR A 30 3.30 -1.23 -13.87
CA THR A 30 3.41 -0.73 -15.26
C THR A 30 2.13 -0.97 -16.08
N ASP A 31 1.40 -2.05 -15.78
CA ASP A 31 0.22 -2.47 -16.54
C ASP A 31 -0.76 -3.24 -15.64
N ASP A 32 -1.96 -3.49 -16.17
CA ASP A 32 -3.05 -4.17 -15.46
C ASP A 32 -2.76 -5.64 -15.17
N HIS A 33 -1.94 -6.30 -15.99
CA HIS A 33 -1.54 -7.69 -15.76
C HIS A 33 -0.69 -7.81 -14.49
N GLN A 34 0.28 -6.91 -14.33
CA GLN A 34 1.09 -6.81 -13.11
C GLN A 34 0.23 -6.38 -11.91
N ALA A 35 -0.76 -5.50 -12.09
CA ALA A 35 -1.66 -5.10 -11.02
C ALA A 35 -2.44 -6.32 -10.49
N ALA A 36 -3.09 -7.07 -11.39
CA ALA A 36 -3.81 -8.29 -11.03
C ALA A 36 -2.92 -9.29 -10.31
N TYR A 37 -1.71 -9.54 -10.82
CA TYR A 37 -0.73 -10.41 -10.19
C TYR A 37 -0.43 -10.03 -8.74
N TRP A 38 -0.18 -8.74 -8.47
CA TRP A 38 0.14 -8.27 -7.12
C TRP A 38 -1.04 -8.34 -6.17
N MET A 39 -2.26 -8.05 -6.63
CA MET A 39 -3.47 -8.22 -5.84
C MET A 39 -3.62 -9.68 -5.40
N ASP A 40 -3.53 -10.62 -6.34
CA ASP A 40 -3.68 -12.06 -6.06
C ASP A 40 -2.58 -12.57 -5.12
N ARG A 41 -1.31 -12.26 -5.44
CA ARG A 41 -0.15 -12.73 -4.67
C ARG A 41 -0.20 -12.25 -3.22
N LEU A 42 -0.45 -10.96 -2.99
CA LEU A 42 -0.42 -10.39 -1.64
C LEU A 42 -1.66 -10.81 -0.83
N ALA A 43 -2.84 -10.85 -1.47
CA ALA A 43 -4.06 -11.32 -0.81
C ALA A 43 -4.02 -12.81 -0.45
N ALA A 44 -3.29 -13.64 -1.20
CA ALA A 44 -3.05 -15.04 -0.85
C ALA A 44 -1.95 -15.23 0.22
N GLY A 45 -1.07 -14.22 0.40
CA GLY A 45 0.12 -14.27 1.25
C GLY A 45 0.00 -13.40 2.49
N VAL A 46 0.90 -12.40 2.59
CA VAL A 46 1.07 -11.57 3.79
C VAL A 46 -0.13 -10.68 4.10
N CYS A 47 -0.94 -10.31 3.10
CA CYS A 47 -2.19 -9.56 3.27
C CYS A 47 -3.41 -10.48 3.24
N ARG A 48 -3.24 -11.77 3.58
CA ARG A 48 -4.37 -12.69 3.69
C ARG A 48 -5.29 -12.25 4.83
N ARG A 49 -6.56 -12.02 4.50
CA ARG A 49 -7.58 -11.72 5.48
C ARG A 49 -7.87 -12.97 6.33
N PRO A 50 -8.02 -12.83 7.67
CA PRO A 50 -8.48 -13.94 8.50
C PRO A 50 -9.87 -14.40 8.05
N ASP A 51 -10.12 -15.71 8.14
CA ASP A 51 -11.36 -16.33 7.67
C ASP A 51 -12.58 -15.71 8.37
N GLN A 52 -13.61 -15.32 7.60
CA GLN A 52 -14.79 -14.57 8.04
C GLN A 52 -15.80 -15.43 8.84
N SER A 53 -15.36 -16.53 9.47
CA SER A 53 -16.27 -17.50 10.09
C SER A 53 -16.75 -17.12 11.50
N THR A 54 -16.16 -16.11 12.15
CA THR A 54 -16.59 -15.69 13.49
C THR A 54 -16.73 -14.18 13.63
N THR A 55 -17.99 -13.73 13.55
CA THR A 55 -18.55 -12.56 14.27
C THR A 55 -17.90 -11.20 14.04
N SER A 56 -18.34 -10.53 12.98
CA SER A 56 -18.81 -9.12 12.93
C SER A 56 -18.63 -8.61 11.51
N ALA A 57 -19.52 -7.73 11.06
CA ALA A 57 -19.55 -7.20 9.70
C ALA A 57 -18.14 -6.87 9.15
N SER A 58 -17.79 -7.58 8.08
CA SER A 58 -16.94 -7.14 6.95
C SER A 58 -15.78 -6.18 7.28
N ASN A 59 -14.83 -6.53 8.15
CA ASN A 59 -13.57 -5.77 8.19
C ASN A 59 -12.90 -5.91 6.80
N PRO A 60 -12.76 -4.82 6.01
CA PRO A 60 -12.22 -4.92 4.65
C PRO A 60 -10.69 -5.11 4.63
N TYR A 61 -10.04 -5.04 5.80
CA TYR A 61 -8.58 -5.06 5.93
C TYR A 61 -8.02 -6.44 6.35
N PRO A 62 -6.73 -6.72 6.06
CA PRO A 62 -5.86 -5.93 5.19
C PRO A 62 -6.32 -5.96 3.73
N MET A 63 -6.20 -4.81 3.06
CA MET A 63 -6.64 -4.58 1.69
C MET A 63 -5.44 -4.40 0.76
N VAL A 64 -5.49 -5.02 -0.43
CA VAL A 64 -4.50 -4.82 -1.48
C VAL A 64 -5.15 -4.11 -2.66
N LEU A 65 -4.55 -3.00 -3.08
CA LEU A 65 -5.02 -2.15 -4.17
C LEU A 65 -3.88 -1.95 -5.17
N ALA A 66 -3.76 -2.83 -6.17
CA ALA A 66 -2.79 -2.61 -7.23
C ALA A 66 -3.45 -1.89 -8.41
N VAL A 67 -2.75 -0.91 -8.97
CA VAL A 67 -3.22 -0.07 -10.08
C VAL A 67 -2.11 0.11 -11.09
N SER A 68 -2.44 0.16 -12.37
CA SER A 68 -1.49 0.48 -13.43
C SER A 68 -1.19 1.97 -13.53
N GLU A 69 0.03 2.34 -13.90
CA GLU A 69 0.41 3.70 -14.30
C GLU A 69 -0.12 3.98 -15.71
N ASP A 70 -0.88 5.06 -15.88
CA ASP A 70 -1.35 5.49 -17.21
C ASP A 70 -0.59 6.73 -17.67
N TRP A 71 0.26 6.57 -18.67
CA TRP A 71 1.07 7.63 -19.27
C TRP A 71 0.29 8.54 -20.23
N ASN A 72 -0.92 8.14 -20.62
CA ASN A 72 -1.71 8.83 -21.64
C ASN A 72 -2.62 9.93 -21.08
N ALA A 73 -2.81 9.96 -19.75
CA ALA A 73 -3.49 11.06 -19.09
C ALA A 73 -2.56 12.29 -19.00
N PRO A 74 -3.07 13.53 -19.17
CA PRO A 74 -2.28 14.74 -18.91
C PRO A 74 -1.75 14.74 -17.47
N GLY A 75 -0.42 14.61 -17.30
CA GLY A 75 0.23 14.46 -15.98
C GLY A 75 0.51 13.01 -15.54
N GLY A 76 0.25 12.04 -16.41
CA GLY A 76 0.17 10.61 -16.10
C GLY A 76 1.44 9.94 -15.60
N ALA A 77 2.63 10.46 -15.93
CA ALA A 77 3.86 9.94 -15.35
C ALA A 77 5.09 10.84 -15.55
N GLY A 78 5.84 10.98 -14.46
CA GLY A 78 6.98 11.90 -14.31
C GLY A 78 6.87 12.72 -13.02
N ASN A 79 7.99 12.86 -12.29
CA ASN A 79 8.15 13.70 -11.09
C ASN A 79 7.08 13.55 -9.99
N GLY A 80 6.94 12.36 -9.39
CA GLY A 80 6.10 12.13 -8.20
C GLY A 80 4.59 12.13 -8.47
N LEU A 81 4.13 12.68 -9.58
CA LEU A 81 2.72 12.69 -10.00
C LEU A 81 2.16 11.28 -10.19
N GLY A 82 2.96 10.33 -10.68
CA GLY A 82 2.52 8.93 -10.81
C GLY A 82 2.19 8.27 -9.46
N THR A 83 2.88 8.66 -8.37
CA THR A 83 2.55 8.17 -7.02
C THR A 83 1.22 8.77 -6.53
N LEU A 84 1.01 10.07 -6.73
CA LEU A 84 -0.24 10.73 -6.37
C LEU A 84 -1.42 10.14 -7.16
N TYR A 85 -1.25 9.98 -8.46
CA TYR A 85 -2.29 9.42 -9.33
C TYR A 85 -2.60 7.95 -8.98
N ALA A 86 -1.57 7.16 -8.61
CA ALA A 86 -1.79 5.81 -8.11
C ALA A 86 -2.64 5.80 -6.83
N PHE A 87 -2.42 6.75 -5.92
CA PHE A 87 -3.25 6.89 -4.73
C PHE A 87 -4.70 7.24 -5.06
N GLU A 88 -4.94 8.15 -6.01
CA GLU A 88 -6.29 8.49 -6.47
C GLU A 88 -7.02 7.30 -7.08
N LYS A 89 -6.34 6.54 -7.96
CA LYS A 89 -6.87 5.30 -8.54
C LYS A 89 -7.16 4.26 -7.46
N ALA A 90 -6.28 4.11 -6.47
CA ALA A 90 -6.48 3.19 -5.37
C ALA A 90 -7.68 3.61 -4.50
N ASN A 91 -7.88 4.90 -4.25
CA ASN A 91 -9.06 5.40 -3.52
C ASN A 91 -10.36 5.09 -4.27
N ALA A 92 -10.39 5.26 -5.60
CA ALA A 92 -11.53 4.86 -6.42
C ALA A 92 -11.78 3.34 -6.38
N LEU A 93 -10.72 2.54 -6.46
CA LEU A 93 -10.80 1.07 -6.41
C LEU A 93 -11.30 0.59 -5.02
N ALA A 94 -10.84 1.21 -3.94
CA ALA A 94 -11.30 0.94 -2.58
C ALA A 94 -12.79 1.23 -2.41
N GLN A 95 -13.24 2.36 -2.95
CA GLN A 95 -14.65 2.73 -2.95
C GLN A 95 -15.51 1.73 -3.74
N GLN A 96 -15.04 1.29 -4.91
CA GLN A 96 -15.75 0.36 -5.78
C GLN A 96 -15.86 -1.06 -5.18
N HIS A 97 -14.76 -1.60 -4.65
CA HIS A 97 -14.70 -3.00 -4.22
C HIS A 97 -15.04 -3.23 -2.75
N TYR A 98 -14.84 -2.21 -1.91
CA TYR A 98 -14.96 -2.35 -0.46
C TYR A 98 -15.86 -1.29 0.16
N SER A 99 -16.42 -0.36 -0.62
CA SER A 99 -17.20 0.78 -0.12
C SER A 99 -16.43 1.64 0.90
N VAL A 100 -15.11 1.73 0.74
CA VAL A 100 -14.20 2.47 1.64
C VAL A 100 -13.75 3.78 0.99
N ASN A 101 -13.94 4.91 1.68
CA ASN A 101 -13.29 6.18 1.36
C ASN A 101 -11.87 6.19 1.96
N LEU A 102 -10.89 5.73 1.17
CA LEU A 102 -9.50 5.57 1.59
C LEU A 102 -8.87 6.89 2.02
N ALA A 103 -9.08 7.97 1.25
CA ALA A 103 -8.52 9.28 1.54
C ALA A 103 -9.07 9.86 2.85
N GLY A 104 -10.38 9.72 3.08
CA GLY A 104 -11.03 10.16 4.32
C GLY A 104 -10.51 9.40 5.54
N ALA A 105 -10.43 8.07 5.47
CA ALA A 105 -9.96 7.23 6.57
C ALA A 105 -8.48 7.51 6.92
N LEU A 106 -7.62 7.74 5.92
CA LEU A 106 -6.23 8.17 6.14
C LEU A 106 -6.13 9.54 6.80
N ALA A 107 -6.91 10.53 6.32
CA ALA A 107 -6.92 11.87 6.88
C ALA A 107 -7.42 11.90 8.34
N ALA A 108 -8.34 11.00 8.69
CA ALA A 108 -8.83 10.82 10.06
C ALA A 108 -7.87 10.04 10.97
N GLY A 109 -6.80 9.45 10.42
CA GLY A 109 -5.85 8.62 11.17
C GLY A 109 -6.42 7.27 11.60
N GLU A 110 -7.50 6.81 10.95
CA GLU A 110 -8.19 5.56 11.28
C GLU A 110 -7.47 4.32 10.72
N ILE A 111 -6.70 4.52 9.66
CA ILE A 111 -6.00 3.45 8.95
C ILE A 111 -4.54 3.83 8.66
N SER A 112 -3.73 2.81 8.47
CA SER A 112 -2.38 2.88 7.98
C SER A 112 -2.31 2.42 6.52
N ALA A 113 -1.52 3.11 5.69
CA ALA A 113 -1.34 2.72 4.29
C ALA A 113 0.13 2.76 3.87
N ALA A 114 0.51 1.81 3.01
CA ALA A 114 1.76 1.82 2.27
C ALA A 114 1.48 1.93 0.77
N LEU A 115 2.34 2.67 0.07
CA LEU A 115 2.28 2.79 -1.40
C LEU A 115 3.64 2.44 -1.98
N TYR A 116 3.67 1.30 -2.68
CA TYR A 116 4.81 0.82 -3.44
C TYR A 116 4.62 1.20 -4.89
N HIS A 117 5.58 1.92 -5.45
CA HIS A 117 5.52 2.30 -6.85
C HIS A 117 6.56 1.48 -7.59
N THR A 118 6.18 0.65 -8.55
CA THR A 118 7.09 -0.25 -9.31
C THR A 118 7.07 0.00 -10.84
N ALA A 119 6.10 0.78 -11.33
CA ALA A 119 5.97 1.30 -12.70
C ALA A 119 7.14 2.17 -13.28
N GLY A 120 7.09 2.58 -14.54
CA GLY A 120 8.05 3.54 -15.12
C GLY A 120 9.49 3.07 -15.40
N LYS A 121 10.24 3.92 -16.10
CA LYS A 121 11.56 3.63 -16.71
C LYS A 121 12.78 4.09 -15.88
N GLY A 122 12.63 4.33 -14.57
CA GLY A 122 13.74 4.76 -13.71
C GLY A 122 14.00 6.28 -13.68
N THR A 123 13.07 7.10 -14.18
CA THR A 123 13.14 8.58 -14.13
C THR A 123 12.44 9.16 -12.89
N ARG A 124 12.59 8.48 -11.74
CA ARG A 124 11.86 8.81 -10.51
C ARG A 124 12.79 9.38 -9.46
N LEU A 125 12.35 10.45 -8.79
CA LEU A 125 12.92 11.04 -7.56
C LEU A 125 14.40 10.68 -7.32
N ALA A 126 15.30 11.09 -8.23
CA ALA A 126 16.72 11.04 -7.95
C ALA A 126 16.95 11.90 -6.71
N PRO A 127 17.27 11.33 -5.53
CA PRO A 127 18.27 10.28 -5.34
C PRO A 127 17.81 8.96 -4.66
N LEU A 128 16.53 8.70 -4.41
CA LEU A 128 16.10 7.53 -3.61
C LEU A 128 16.02 6.18 -4.38
N PRO A 129 15.63 6.11 -5.67
CA PRO A 129 15.62 4.83 -6.40
C PRO A 129 16.98 4.43 -6.98
N ALA A 130 17.91 5.38 -7.14
CA ALA A 130 19.26 5.09 -7.63
C ALA A 130 20.08 4.29 -6.60
N SER A 131 19.77 4.41 -5.30
CA SER A 131 20.43 3.64 -4.24
C SER A 131 20.10 2.15 -4.25
N GLU A 132 19.07 1.71 -4.99
CA GLU A 132 18.64 0.31 -5.08
C GLU A 132 18.93 -0.36 -6.44
N ASN A 133 19.74 0.29 -7.28
CA ASN A 133 20.14 -0.22 -8.60
C ASN A 133 18.98 -0.75 -9.47
N ASN A 134 17.80 -0.12 -9.40
CA ASN A 134 16.62 -0.53 -10.15
C ASN A 134 16.20 -2.01 -9.94
N ASN A 135 16.42 -2.58 -8.74
CA ASN A 135 15.92 -3.91 -8.39
C ASN A 135 14.39 -3.90 -8.23
N LYS A 136 13.65 -3.80 -9.34
CA LYS A 136 12.18 -3.75 -9.36
C LYS A 136 11.50 -4.92 -8.61
N PRO A 137 12.06 -6.15 -8.62
CA PRO A 137 11.52 -7.25 -7.80
C PRO A 137 11.74 -7.10 -6.29
N GLY A 138 12.65 -6.23 -5.84
CA GLY A 138 12.97 -6.00 -4.43
C GLY A 138 12.11 -4.93 -3.75
N VAL A 139 11.38 -4.14 -4.53
CA VAL A 139 10.34 -3.19 -4.06
C VAL A 139 9.01 -3.92 -3.95
#